data_AF-A0A956GYB0-F1
#
_entry.id   AF-A0A956GYB0-F1
#
_cell.length_a   1.000
_cell.length_b   1.000
_cell.length_c   1.000
_cell.angle_alpha   90.00
_cell.angle_beta   90.00
_cell.angle_gamma   90.00
#
_symmetry.space_group_name_H-M   'P 1'
#
loop_
_entity.id
_entity.type
_entity.pdbx_description
1 polymer ?
#
loop_
_entity_poly.entity_id
_entity_poly.type
_entity_poly.pdbx_seq_one_letter_code
_entity_poly.pdbx_strand_id
1 'polypeptide(L)'
;VMVEAGKFRPDLYSRLAGFAATLPPLRRRREDLGVLTQAATNGKVRLATRAFRRILSHSWPFNVRELHQTLATATILAGSNEISRDLLDDILSSRRDMPQSPESVSELRAKLVSELARSGGDTAEVARALGRDQKEIHRWIERFEIEPDTYRRAVLGT
;
A
#
# COMPACT_ATOMS: atom_id res chain seq x y z
N VAL A 1 -25.90 -10.70 1.47
CA VAL A 1 -25.69 -9.26 1.12
C VAL A 1 -25.72 -8.41 2.39
N MET A 2 -25.09 -7.23 2.46
CA MET A 2 -25.12 -6.36 3.66
C MET A 2 -26.54 -6.07 4.20
N VAL A 3 -27.55 -6.14 3.32
CA VAL A 3 -28.98 -6.05 3.65
C VAL A 3 -29.44 -7.21 4.54
N GLU A 4 -29.12 -8.45 4.19
CA GLU A 4 -29.46 -9.65 4.98
C GLU A 4 -28.71 -9.69 6.32
N ALA A 5 -27.52 -9.09 6.38
CA ALA A 5 -26.73 -8.96 7.61
C ALA A 5 -27.19 -7.78 8.50
N GLY A 6 -28.27 -7.08 8.16
CA GLY A 6 -28.79 -5.92 8.92
C GLY A 6 -27.91 -4.67 8.89
N LYS A 7 -26.81 -4.68 8.10
CA LYS A 7 -25.85 -3.57 8.00
C LYS A 7 -26.22 -2.54 6.94
N PHE A 8 -27.26 -2.79 6.14
CA PHE A 8 -27.70 -1.89 5.09
C PHE A 8 -29.23 -1.85 5.00
N ARG A 9 -29.78 -0.64 4.83
CA ARG A 9 -31.22 -0.41 4.81
C ARG A 9 -31.88 -0.98 3.55
N PRO A 10 -32.89 -1.88 3.68
CA PRO A 10 -33.53 -2.53 2.53
C PRO A 10 -34.22 -1.55 1.57
N ASP A 11 -34.85 -0.50 2.12
CA ASP A 11 -35.58 0.53 1.36
C ASP A 11 -34.65 1.45 0.55
N LEU A 12 -33.44 1.68 1.07
CA LEU A 12 -32.40 2.42 0.35
C LEU A 12 -31.77 1.54 -0.74
N TYR A 13 -31.58 0.25 -0.47
CA TYR A 13 -31.02 -0.69 -1.45
C TYR A 13 -31.90 -0.79 -2.69
N SER A 14 -33.22 -0.91 -2.53
CA SER A 14 -34.15 -1.00 -3.67
C SER A 14 -34.16 0.26 -4.54
N ARG A 15 -33.90 1.44 -3.96
CA ARG A 15 -33.77 2.70 -4.71
C ARG A 15 -32.44 2.84 -5.45
N LEU A 16 -31.35 2.29 -4.90
CA LEU A 16 -30.02 2.36 -5.51
C LEU A 16 -29.77 1.25 -6.53
N ALA A 17 -30.38 0.08 -6.37
CA ALA A 17 -30.12 -1.10 -7.18
C ALA A 17 -30.81 -1.10 -8.56
N GLY A 18 -31.51 -0.02 -8.93
CA GLY A 18 -32.28 0.05 -10.20
C GLY A 18 -31.42 -0.12 -11.46
N PHE A 19 -30.22 0.48 -11.51
CA PHE A 19 -29.24 0.23 -12.57
C PHE A 19 -27.85 0.09 -11.95
N ALA A 20 -27.35 -1.15 -11.90
CA ALA A 20 -26.05 -1.46 -11.33
C ALA A 20 -24.99 -1.61 -12.44
N ALA A 21 -24.07 -0.65 -12.54
CA ALA A 21 -22.88 -0.80 -13.37
C ALA A 21 -21.79 -1.52 -12.56
N THR A 22 -21.30 -2.64 -13.07
CA THR A 22 -20.16 -3.35 -12.47
C THR A 22 -18.86 -2.81 -13.05
N LEU A 23 -18.04 -2.16 -12.23
CA LEU A 23 -16.72 -1.69 -12.65
C LEU A 23 -15.69 -2.84 -12.58
N PRO A 24 -15.16 -3.33 -13.72
CA PRO A 24 -14.15 -4.39 -13.70
C PRO A 24 -12.85 -3.91 -13.03
N PRO A 25 -12.16 -4.80 -12.29
CA PRO A 25 -10.86 -4.49 -11.74
C PRO A 25 -9.84 -4.26 -12.87
N LEU A 26 -8.80 -3.48 -12.59
CA LEU A 26 -7.80 -3.05 -13.58
C LEU A 26 -7.14 -4.23 -14.32
N ARG A 27 -6.92 -5.36 -13.62
CA ARG A 27 -6.39 -6.61 -14.22
C ARG A 27 -7.24 -7.22 -15.35
N ARG A 28 -8.52 -6.86 -15.43
CA ARG A 28 -9.45 -7.29 -16.49
C ARG A 28 -9.58 -6.27 -17.63
N ARG A 29 -8.89 -5.13 -17.54
CA ARG A 29 -8.91 -4.02 -18.51
C ARG A 29 -7.49 -3.47 -18.69
N ARG A 30 -6.57 -4.35 -19.08
CA ARG A 30 -5.14 -4.02 -19.21
C ARG A 30 -4.87 -3.04 -20.36
N GLU A 31 -5.74 -3.03 -21.35
CA GLU A 31 -5.77 -2.09 -22.46
C GLU A 31 -5.83 -0.62 -21.99
N ASP A 32 -6.48 -0.35 -20.85
CA ASP A 32 -6.58 1.00 -20.27
C ASP A 32 -5.24 1.49 -19.70
N LEU A 33 -4.29 0.60 -19.42
CA LEU A 33 -3.04 0.96 -18.74
C LEU A 33 -2.25 2.01 -19.51
N GLY A 34 -2.31 2.03 -20.85
CA GLY A 34 -1.67 3.07 -21.66
C GLY A 34 -2.17 4.47 -21.28
N VAL A 35 -3.47 4.71 -21.41
CA VAL A 35 -4.10 6.01 -21.10
C VAL A 35 -3.97 6.36 -19.62
N LEU A 36 -4.17 5.38 -18.73
CA LEU A 36 -4.05 5.58 -17.29
C LEU A 36 -2.62 5.96 -16.86
N THR A 37 -1.60 5.37 -17.48
CA THR A 37 -0.21 5.72 -17.19
C THR A 37 0.12 7.14 -17.65
N GLN A 38 -0.35 7.55 -18.83
CA GLN A 38 -0.16 8.90 -19.33
C GLN A 38 -0.84 9.95 -18.44
N ALA A 39 -2.07 9.66 -17.99
CA ALA A 39 -2.80 10.53 -17.06
C ALA A 39 -2.06 10.63 -15.72
N ALA A 40 -1.59 9.53 -15.15
CA ALA A 40 -0.92 9.52 -13.85
C ALA A 40 0.45 10.24 -13.86
N THR A 41 1.15 10.28 -14.99
CA THR A 41 2.43 11.01 -15.14
C THR A 41 2.24 12.45 -15.63
N ASN A 42 1.01 12.88 -15.89
CA ASN A 42 0.68 14.13 -16.60
C ASN A 42 1.41 14.28 -17.95
N GLY A 43 1.81 13.17 -18.58
CA GLY A 43 2.63 13.16 -19.79
C GLY A 43 4.05 13.75 -19.62
N LYS A 44 4.48 14.08 -18.40
CA LYS A 44 5.75 14.78 -18.13
C LYS A 44 6.96 13.86 -18.13
N VAL A 45 6.74 12.56 -18.03
CA VAL A 45 7.79 11.57 -17.83
C VAL A 45 7.64 10.41 -18.80
N ARG A 46 8.77 10.04 -19.43
CA ARG A 46 8.85 8.88 -20.32
C ARG A 46 8.88 7.60 -19.49
N LEU A 47 8.24 6.55 -19.99
CA LEU A 47 8.30 5.21 -19.44
C LEU A 47 9.23 4.37 -20.31
N ALA A 48 10.26 3.77 -19.70
CA ALA A 48 11.08 2.79 -20.40
C ALA A 48 10.18 1.62 -20.86
N THR A 49 10.48 1.01 -22.02
CA THR A 49 9.70 -0.14 -22.52
C THR A 49 9.63 -1.28 -21.50
N ARG A 50 10.74 -1.53 -20.77
CA ARG A 50 10.78 -2.53 -19.70
C ARG A 50 9.92 -2.15 -18.49
N ALA A 51 9.83 -0.85 -18.17
CA ALA A 51 8.97 -0.35 -17.10
C ALA A 51 7.48 -0.53 -17.47
N PHE A 52 7.10 -0.23 -18.71
CA PHE A 52 5.74 -0.44 -19.18
C PHE A 52 5.34 -1.93 -19.17
N ARG A 53 6.24 -2.84 -19.58
CA ARG A 53 6.01 -4.29 -19.45
C ARG A 53 5.80 -4.72 -17.99
N ARG A 54 6.53 -4.09 -17.06
CA ARG A 54 6.35 -4.35 -15.63
C ARG A 54 4.98 -3.89 -15.12
N ILE A 55 4.48 -2.77 -15.63
CA ILE A 55 3.13 -2.27 -15.36
C ILE A 55 2.06 -3.22 -15.91
N LEU A 56 2.22 -3.73 -17.14
CA LEU A 56 1.27 -4.66 -17.76
C LEU A 56 1.18 -6.00 -17.01
N SER A 57 2.30 -6.49 -16.49
CA SER A 57 2.39 -7.79 -15.80
C SER A 57 1.94 -7.73 -14.34
N HIS A 58 1.92 -6.56 -13.71
CA HIS A 58 1.45 -6.41 -12.33
C HIS A 58 -0.07 -6.67 -12.22
N SER A 59 -0.50 -7.27 -11.11
CA SER A 59 -1.92 -7.60 -10.89
C SER A 59 -2.77 -6.41 -10.45
N TRP A 60 -2.14 -5.32 -10.00
CA TRP A 60 -2.79 -4.12 -9.46
C TRP A 60 -3.92 -4.44 -8.47
N PRO A 61 -3.63 -5.12 -7.34
CA PRO A 61 -4.63 -5.49 -6.34
C PRO A 61 -5.51 -4.31 -5.89
N PHE A 62 -4.99 -3.08 -5.88
CA PHE A 62 -5.77 -1.88 -5.54
C PHE A 62 -6.12 -1.00 -6.75
N ASN A 63 -6.20 -1.62 -7.93
CA ASN A 63 -6.68 -1.02 -9.17
C ASN A 63 -5.94 0.29 -9.52
N VAL A 64 -6.66 1.27 -10.06
CA VAL A 64 -6.14 2.57 -10.52
C VAL A 64 -5.47 3.34 -9.37
N ARG A 65 -5.93 3.16 -8.12
CA ARG A 65 -5.34 3.84 -6.97
C ARG A 65 -3.89 3.45 -6.76
N GLU A 66 -3.58 2.15 -6.84
CA GLU A 66 -2.20 1.66 -6.73
C GLU A 66 -1.34 2.14 -7.89
N LEU A 67 -1.85 2.04 -9.12
CA LEU A 67 -1.18 2.50 -10.32
C LEU A 67 -0.80 3.99 -10.21
N HIS A 68 -1.79 4.84 -9.92
CA HIS A 68 -1.61 6.28 -9.81
C HIS A 68 -0.58 6.63 -8.73
N GLN A 69 -0.73 6.06 -7.53
CA GLN A 69 0.16 6.34 -6.41
C GLN A 69 1.58 5.83 -6.71
N THR A 70 1.74 4.71 -7.42
CA THR A 70 3.05 4.18 -7.84
C THR A 70 3.73 5.10 -8.85
N LEU A 71 2.99 5.52 -9.89
CA LEU A 71 3.51 6.40 -10.93
C LEU A 71 3.77 7.82 -10.46
N ALA A 72 2.98 8.35 -9.52
CA ALA A 72 3.24 9.62 -8.88
C ALA A 72 4.57 9.59 -8.12
N THR A 73 4.80 8.55 -7.30
CA THR A 73 6.09 8.35 -6.62
C THR A 73 7.24 8.19 -7.63
N ALA A 74 7.06 7.37 -8.67
CA ALA A 74 8.09 7.16 -9.68
C ALA A 74 8.44 8.45 -10.44
N THR A 75 7.43 9.29 -10.73
CA THR A 75 7.60 10.59 -11.40
C THR A 75 8.44 11.55 -10.55
N ILE A 76 8.19 11.59 -9.23
CA ILE A 76 8.97 12.41 -8.29
C ILE A 76 10.41 11.91 -8.21
N LEU A 77 10.61 10.60 -8.04
CA LEU A 77 11.94 10.01 -7.88
C LEU A 77 12.78 10.02 -9.16
N ALA A 78 12.14 9.96 -10.33
CA ALA A 78 12.83 10.06 -11.61
C ALA A 78 13.34 11.48 -11.91
N GLY A 79 12.84 12.51 -11.22
CA GLY A 79 13.43 13.86 -11.25
C GLY A 79 13.63 14.48 -12.63
N SER A 80 12.68 14.26 -13.57
CA SER A 80 12.70 14.65 -15.02
C SER A 80 13.24 13.61 -16.00
N ASN A 81 13.71 12.46 -15.53
CA ASN A 81 14.25 11.39 -16.36
C ASN A 81 13.16 10.36 -16.76
N GLU A 82 13.56 9.32 -17.50
CA GLU A 82 12.72 8.15 -17.79
C GLU A 82 12.48 7.27 -16.54
N ILE A 83 11.23 6.82 -16.34
CA ILE A 83 10.92 5.80 -15.31
C ILE A 83 11.44 4.45 -15.77
N SER A 84 12.43 3.94 -15.03
CA SER A 84 13.04 2.63 -15.25
C SER A 84 12.23 1.49 -14.62
N ARG A 85 12.52 0.25 -15.04
CA ARG A 85 11.93 -0.95 -14.46
C ARG A 85 12.34 -1.15 -13.01
N ASP A 86 13.60 -0.89 -12.68
CA ASP A 86 14.14 -1.14 -11.34
C ASP A 86 13.52 -0.17 -10.31
N LEU A 87 13.34 1.11 -10.69
CA LEU A 87 12.62 2.08 -9.86
C LEU A 87 11.18 1.63 -9.55
N LEU A 88 10.47 1.08 -10.53
CA LEU A 88 9.12 0.54 -10.30
C LEU A 88 9.15 -0.68 -9.37
N ASP A 89 10.14 -1.55 -9.51
CA ASP A 89 10.27 -2.72 -8.64
C ASP A 89 10.59 -2.32 -7.20
N ASP A 90 11.42 -1.31 -6.98
CA ASP A 90 11.70 -0.77 -5.64
C ASP A 90 10.44 -0.20 -4.99
N ILE A 91 9.65 0.58 -5.74
CA ILE A 91 8.40 1.17 -5.24
C ILE A 91 7.34 0.09 -4.95
N LEU A 92 7.17 -0.87 -5.87
CA LEU A 92 6.16 -1.93 -5.73
C LEU A 92 6.53 -2.92 -4.62
N SER A 93 7.82 -3.22 -4.44
CA SER A 93 8.30 -4.06 -3.33
C SER A 93 8.06 -3.34 -2.01
N SER A 94 8.42 -2.05 -1.93
CA SER A 94 8.16 -1.23 -0.74
C SER A 94 6.68 -1.18 -0.34
N ARG A 95 5.74 -1.31 -1.30
CA ARG A 95 4.30 -1.31 -1.01
C ARG A 95 3.74 -2.66 -0.60
N ARG A 96 4.28 -3.76 -1.13
CA ARG A 96 3.79 -5.11 -0.87
C ARG A 96 3.86 -5.44 0.62
N ASP A 97 4.85 -4.87 1.28
CA ASP A 97 5.13 -5.01 2.70
C ASP A 97 4.31 -4.08 3.60
N MET A 98 3.27 -3.45 3.06
CA MET A 98 2.46 -2.50 3.79
C MET A 98 0.99 -2.94 3.81
N PRO A 99 0.29 -2.86 4.95
CA PRO A 99 -1.15 -3.08 5.04
C PRO A 99 -1.90 -1.98 4.28
N GLN A 100 -2.97 -2.38 3.60
CA GLN A 100 -3.63 -1.57 2.56
C GLN A 100 -5.10 -1.26 2.87
N SER A 101 -5.69 -1.92 3.89
CA SER A 101 -7.00 -1.56 4.46
C SER A 101 -6.84 -0.92 5.84
N PRO A 102 -7.77 -0.03 6.26
CA PRO A 102 -7.75 0.55 7.61
C PRO A 102 -7.70 -0.51 8.73
N GLU A 103 -8.41 -1.62 8.55
CA GLU A 103 -8.42 -2.76 9.47
C GLU A 103 -7.04 -3.41 9.54
N SER A 104 -6.43 -3.73 8.39
CA SER A 104 -5.08 -4.31 8.33
C SER A 104 -4.00 -3.37 8.89
N VAL A 105 -4.20 -2.05 8.76
CA VAL A 105 -3.31 -1.03 9.32
C VAL A 105 -3.41 -1.03 10.84
N SER A 106 -4.63 -1.06 11.38
CA SER A 106 -4.88 -1.15 12.82
C SER A 106 -4.29 -2.42 13.42
N GLU A 107 -4.54 -3.57 12.80
CA GLU A 107 -4.00 -4.86 13.22
C GLU A 107 -2.46 -4.89 13.19
N LEU A 108 -1.84 -4.35 12.14
CA LEU A 108 -0.38 -4.30 12.06
C LEU A 108 0.20 -3.37 13.13
N ARG A 109 -0.39 -2.18 13.33
CA ARG A 109 0.04 -1.25 14.37
C ARG A 109 -0.04 -1.90 15.75
N ALA A 110 -1.13 -2.61 16.04
CA ALA A 110 -1.30 -3.34 17.30
C ALA A 110 -0.23 -4.43 17.49
N LYS A 111 0.06 -5.22 16.45
CA LYS A 111 1.14 -6.23 16.48
C LYS A 111 2.50 -5.60 16.72
N LEU A 112 2.81 -4.51 15.99
CA LEU A 112 4.10 -3.82 16.12
C LEU A 112 4.31 -3.25 17.53
N VAL A 113 3.28 -2.61 18.10
CA VAL A 113 3.32 -2.09 19.48
C VAL A 113 3.49 -3.22 20.50
N SER A 114 2.78 -4.33 20.32
CA SER A 114 2.89 -5.50 21.20
C SER A 114 4.31 -6.08 21.20
N GLU A 115 4.94 -6.19 20.04
CA GLU A 115 6.30 -6.72 19.93
C GLU A 115 7.34 -5.71 20.42
N LEU A 116 7.19 -4.42 20.16
CA LEU A 116 8.05 -3.37 20.74
C LEU A 116 7.99 -3.38 22.27
N ALA A 117 6.82 -3.61 22.87
CA ALA A 117 6.69 -3.73 24.32
C ALA A 117 7.38 -4.99 24.87
N ARG A 118 7.33 -6.13 24.15
CA ARG A 118 7.99 -7.38 24.54
C ARG A 118 9.51 -7.30 24.44
N SER A 119 10.01 -6.69 23.37
CA SER A 119 11.45 -6.55 23.09
C SER A 119 12.08 -5.31 23.75
N GLY A 120 11.36 -4.61 24.63
CA GLY A 120 11.88 -3.39 25.28
C GLY A 120 12.30 -2.29 24.29
N GLY A 121 11.66 -2.21 23.13
CA GLY A 121 12.00 -1.23 22.08
C GLY A 121 13.20 -1.61 21.20
N ASP A 122 13.71 -2.84 21.27
CA ASP A 122 14.71 -3.35 20.32
C ASP A 122 14.07 -3.66 18.95
N THR A 123 14.32 -2.79 17.98
CA THR A 123 13.77 -2.92 16.62
C THR A 123 14.37 -4.09 15.84
N ALA A 124 15.57 -4.55 16.17
CA ALA A 124 16.20 -5.72 15.56
C ALA A 124 15.55 -7.02 16.04
N GLU A 125 15.18 -7.09 17.32
CA GLU A 125 14.44 -8.22 17.87
C GLU A 125 13.00 -8.27 17.33
N VAL A 126 12.33 -7.11 17.24
CA VAL A 126 11.00 -7.00 16.62
C VAL A 126 11.01 -7.45 15.17
N ALA A 127 12.03 -7.06 14.39
CA ALA A 127 12.19 -7.52 13.00
C ALA A 127 12.29 -9.05 12.92
N ARG A 128 13.08 -9.66 13.81
CA ARG A 128 13.23 -11.12 13.90
C ARG A 128 11.93 -11.82 14.29
N ALA A 129 11.21 -11.28 15.28
CA ALA A 129 9.95 -11.84 15.77
C ALA A 129 8.84 -11.79 14.70
N LEU A 130 8.79 -10.72 13.91
CA LEU A 130 7.80 -10.55 12.84
C LEU A 130 8.22 -11.20 11.51
N GLY A 131 9.45 -11.73 11.41
CA GLY A 131 10.00 -12.31 10.19
C GLY A 131 10.16 -11.28 9.07
N ARG A 132 10.56 -10.05 9.41
CA ARG A 132 10.65 -8.89 8.52
C ARG A 132 12.04 -8.29 8.50
N ASP A 133 12.35 -7.54 7.45
CA ASP A 133 13.59 -6.78 7.38
C ASP A 133 13.56 -5.58 8.34
N GLN A 134 14.71 -5.22 8.91
CA GLN A 134 14.80 -4.09 9.84
C GLN A 134 14.37 -2.75 9.21
N LYS A 135 14.56 -2.57 7.89
CA LYS A 135 14.08 -1.38 7.17
C LYS A 135 12.56 -1.33 7.11
N GLU A 136 11.88 -2.47 7.00
CA GLU A 136 10.42 -2.53 7.03
C GLU A 136 9.88 -2.07 8.39
N ILE A 137 10.51 -2.52 9.47
CA ILE A 137 10.15 -2.13 10.84
C ILE A 137 10.33 -0.62 11.07
N HIS A 138 11.50 -0.05 10.72
CA HIS A 138 11.73 1.39 10.83
C HIS A 138 10.69 2.20 10.06
N ARG A 139 10.36 1.78 8.84
CA ARG A 139 9.35 2.44 8.02
C ARG A 139 7.95 2.38 8.65
N TRP A 140 7.59 1.28 9.31
CA TRP A 140 6.31 1.19 10.03
C TRP A 140 6.28 2.09 11.27
N ILE A 141 7.40 2.18 12.00
CA ILE A 141 7.56 3.04 13.17
C ILE A 141 7.35 4.51 12.79
N GLU A 142 8.06 4.99 11.75
CA GLU A 142 7.91 6.36 11.24
C GLU A 142 6.47 6.65 10.79
N ARG A 143 5.86 5.72 10.05
CA ARG A 143 4.52 5.90 9.50
C ARG A 143 3.41 5.89 10.54
N PHE A 144 3.57 5.10 11.60
CA PHE A 144 2.60 5.01 12.70
C PHE A 144 2.91 5.97 13.84
N GLU A 145 3.95 6.80 13.69
CA GLU A 145 4.39 7.78 14.68
C GLU A 145 4.61 7.12 16.07
N ILE A 146 5.27 5.96 16.07
CA ILE A 146 5.59 5.21 17.30
C ILE A 146 6.99 5.62 17.76
N GLU A 147 7.17 5.86 19.06
CA GLU A 147 8.50 6.10 19.66
C GLU A 147 9.03 4.81 20.32
N PRO A 148 10.05 4.13 19.75
CA PRO A 148 10.60 2.90 20.33
C PRO A 148 11.25 3.12 21.70
N ASP A 149 11.82 4.31 21.92
CA ASP A 149 12.53 4.69 23.14
C ASP A 149 11.63 4.70 24.37
N THR A 150 10.33 4.93 24.20
CA THR A 150 9.33 4.87 25.28
C THR A 150 9.28 3.47 25.90
N TYR A 151 9.48 2.42 25.10
CA TYR A 151 9.50 1.03 25.56
C TYR A 151 10.84 0.64 26.17
N ARG A 152 11.93 1.30 25.77
CA ARG A 152 13.28 1.09 26.33
C ARG A 152 13.39 1.65 27.75
N ARG A 153 12.75 2.79 28.02
CA ARG A 153 12.70 3.42 29.35
C ARG A 153 11.85 2.66 30.36
N ALA A 154 10.81 1.96 29.90
CA ALA A 154 9.93 1.17 30.78
C ALA A 154 10.64 -0.05 31.41
N VAL A 155 11.65 -0.61 30.73
CA VAL A 155 12.42 -1.77 31.20
C VAL A 155 13.54 -1.39 32.17
N LEU A 156 14.08 -0.18 32.07
CA LEU A 156 15.19 0.32 32.91
C LEU A 156 14.73 1.01 34.21
N GLY A 157 13.42 1.05 34.47
CA GLY A 157 12.81 1.69 35.65
C GLY A 157 12.41 0.74 36.79
N THR A 158 12.90 -0.50 36.77
CA THR A 158 12.75 -1.47 37.89
C THR A 158 14.13 -1.82 38.43
#